data_AF-A0A534MRA3-F1
#
_entry.id   AF-A0A534MRA3-F1
#
_cell.length_a   1.000
_cell.length_b   1.000
_cell.length_c   1.000
_cell.angle_alpha   90.00
_cell.angle_beta   90.00
_cell.angle_gamma   90.00
#
_symmetry.space_group_name_H-M   'P 1'
#
loop_
_entity.id
_entity.type
_entity.pdbx_description
1 polymer ?
#
loop_
_entity_poly.entity_id
_entity_poly.type
_entity_poly.pdbx_seq_one_letter_code
_entity_poly.pdbx_strand_id
1 'polypeptide(L)'
;MLTPFQTEIRWPCGRIFNNLFESVDAELYYSMIRFFRPLRIVEVGAGHSTWFARDALRANGCGTITAIDPAPRVALPREVEIVKRPLEEVSLSLFRDLVENDILFIDASHSKEEALYVTQSIYPLLRPGVLV
;
A
#
# COMPACT_ATOMS: atom_id res chain seq x y z
N MET A 1 23.22 9.45 4.54
CA MET A 1 22.63 8.35 5.34
C MET A 1 21.54 7.74 4.46
N LEU A 2 21.64 6.46 4.08
CA LEU A 2 20.95 5.93 2.90
C LEU A 2 19.46 5.60 3.08
N THR A 3 18.90 5.69 4.28
CA THR A 3 17.44 5.73 4.48
C THR A 3 17.13 6.42 5.81
N PRO A 4 16.26 7.44 5.85
CA PRO A 4 15.68 7.87 7.13
C PRO A 4 14.98 6.66 7.78
N PHE A 5 14.97 6.57 9.11
CA PHE A 5 14.32 5.48 9.88
C PHE A 5 15.02 4.10 9.91
N GLN A 6 16.25 3.94 9.41
CA GLN A 6 16.99 2.65 9.49
C GLN A 6 17.03 2.03 10.89
N THR A 7 17.12 2.86 11.93
CA THR A 7 17.19 2.38 13.33
C THR A 7 15.91 1.70 13.80
N GLU A 8 14.79 1.96 13.12
CA GLU A 8 13.46 1.42 13.43
C GLU A 8 13.19 0.10 12.69
N ILE A 9 13.90 -0.15 11.60
CA ILE A 9 13.73 -1.35 10.76
C ILE A 9 14.44 -2.53 11.44
N ARG A 10 13.64 -3.39 12.08
CA ARG A 10 14.08 -4.60 12.79
C ARG A 10 13.29 -5.83 12.35
N TRP A 11 13.02 -5.95 11.06
CA TRP A 11 12.27 -7.10 10.54
C TRP A 11 13.14 -8.36 10.52
N PRO A 12 12.56 -9.53 10.84
CA PRO A 12 13.28 -10.79 10.72
C PRO A 12 13.62 -11.06 9.24
N CYS A 13 14.77 -11.70 8.98
CA CYS A 13 15.22 -12.00 7.62
C CYS A 13 14.14 -12.69 6.78
N GLY A 14 13.39 -13.65 7.35
CA GLY A 14 12.31 -14.34 6.63
C GLY A 14 11.10 -13.46 6.26
N ARG A 15 10.96 -12.25 6.83
CA ARG A 15 9.97 -11.26 6.38
C ARG A 15 10.49 -10.46 5.20
N ILE A 16 11.79 -10.12 5.20
CA ILE A 16 12.42 -9.33 4.13
C ILE A 16 12.68 -10.19 2.89
N PHE A 17 13.28 -11.36 3.05
CA PHE A 17 13.59 -12.27 1.94
C PHE A 17 12.41 -13.20 1.65
N ASN A 18 11.34 -12.63 1.09
CA ASN A 18 10.07 -13.31 0.81
C ASN A 18 9.84 -13.61 -0.69
N ASN A 19 10.80 -13.31 -1.56
CA ASN A 19 10.79 -13.44 -3.02
C ASN A 19 9.71 -12.63 -3.76
N LEU A 20 8.99 -11.74 -3.08
CA LEU A 20 7.88 -10.96 -3.66
C LEU A 20 8.06 -9.45 -3.45
N PHE A 21 8.27 -9.01 -2.20
CA PHE A 21 8.46 -7.60 -1.83
C PHE A 21 9.58 -7.51 -0.78
N GLU A 22 10.81 -7.31 -1.25
CA GLU A 22 12.02 -7.53 -0.45
C GLU A 22 12.72 -6.23 0.00
N SER A 23 13.99 -6.34 0.39
CA SER A 23 14.85 -5.20 0.74
C SER A 23 14.85 -4.17 -0.39
N VAL A 24 15.17 -2.93 -0.06
CA VAL A 24 15.01 -1.72 -0.88
C VAL A 24 13.54 -1.34 -1.02
N ASP A 25 12.68 -2.22 -1.57
CA ASP A 25 11.27 -1.91 -1.77
C ASP A 25 10.51 -1.75 -0.45
N ALA A 26 10.69 -2.71 0.47
CA ALA A 26 10.11 -2.66 1.81
C ALA A 26 10.59 -1.46 2.62
N GLU A 27 11.87 -1.14 2.50
CA GLU A 27 12.51 -0.04 3.23
C GLU A 27 12.07 1.32 2.68
N LEU A 28 11.96 1.43 1.35
CA LEU A 28 11.47 2.62 0.66
C LEU A 28 10.00 2.87 0.98
N TYR A 29 9.14 1.86 0.83
CA TYR A 29 7.71 2.01 1.09
C TYR A 29 7.43 2.37 2.55
N TYR A 30 8.10 1.68 3.48
CA TYR A 30 8.05 2.04 4.90
C TYR A 30 8.51 3.49 5.13
N SER A 31 9.65 3.88 4.56
CA SER A 31 10.19 5.24 4.73
C SER A 31 9.26 6.31 4.15
N MET A 32 8.63 6.05 3.00
CA MET A 32 7.64 6.94 2.40
C MET A 32 6.44 7.14 3.32
N ILE A 33 5.85 6.06 3.84
CA ILE A 33 4.73 6.14 4.79
C ILE A 33 5.13 6.91 6.05
N ARG A 34 6.35 6.70 6.55
CA ARG A 34 6.86 7.39 7.74
C ARG A 34 7.12 8.88 7.51
N PHE A 35 7.59 9.24 6.32
CA PHE A 35 7.88 10.61 5.95
C PHE A 35 6.60 11.41 5.68
N PHE A 36 5.70 10.88 4.84
CA PHE A 36 4.48 11.58 4.43
C PHE A 36 3.33 11.45 5.43
N ARG A 37 3.37 10.44 6.30
CA ARG A 37 2.38 10.20 7.36
C ARG A 37 0.93 10.23 6.84
N PRO A 38 0.59 9.38 5.85
CA PRO A 38 -0.75 9.34 5.26
C PRO A 38 -1.83 9.10 6.32
N LEU A 39 -3.00 9.69 6.11
CA LEU A 39 -4.20 9.32 6.88
C LEU A 39 -4.81 8.04 6.31
N ARG A 40 -4.69 7.83 5.00
CA ARG A 40 -5.24 6.69 4.28
C ARG A 40 -4.22 6.11 3.31
N ILE A 41 -4.13 4.80 3.31
CA ILE A 41 -3.46 4.00 2.29
C ILE A 41 -4.51 3.12 1.65
N VAL A 42 -4.65 3.17 0.32
CA VAL A 42 -5.40 2.19 -0.46
C VAL A 42 -4.40 1.35 -1.24
N GLU A 43 -4.43 0.05 -1.01
CA GLU A 43 -3.52 -0.92 -1.65
C GLU A 43 -4.30 -1.73 -2.69
N VAL A 44 -3.80 -1.82 -3.92
CA VAL A 44 -4.32 -2.70 -4.98
C VAL A 44 -3.37 -3.88 -5.14
N GLY A 45 -3.84 -5.07 -4.80
CA GLY A 45 -3.00 -6.24 -4.51
C GLY A 45 -2.63 -6.27 -3.03
N ALA A 46 -2.82 -7.41 -2.36
CA ALA A 46 -2.56 -7.54 -0.94
C ALA A 46 -1.53 -8.64 -0.67
N GLY A 47 -0.53 -8.34 0.17
CA GLY A 47 0.57 -9.26 0.36
C GLY A 47 1.61 -8.86 1.41
N HIS A 48 2.88 -9.03 1.06
CA HIS A 48 4.01 -8.72 1.95
C HIS A 48 4.17 -7.21 2.13
N SER A 49 3.95 -6.41 1.09
CA SER A 49 3.86 -4.95 1.10
C SER A 49 2.91 -4.44 2.19
N THR A 50 1.72 -5.05 2.31
CA THR A 50 0.73 -4.71 3.35
C THR A 50 1.28 -4.80 4.77
N TRP A 51 2.15 -5.77 5.07
CA TRP A 51 2.75 -5.91 6.41
C TRP A 51 3.70 -4.77 6.73
N PHE A 52 4.50 -4.34 5.75
CA PHE A 52 5.43 -3.22 5.91
C PHE A 52 4.68 -1.90 6.05
N ALA A 53 3.61 -1.71 5.27
CA ALA A 53 2.74 -0.54 5.39
C ALA A 53 2.08 -0.45 6.77
N ARG A 54 1.55 -1.58 7.27
CA ARG A 54 0.99 -1.67 8.61
C ARG A 54 2.02 -1.31 9.68
N ASP A 55 3.24 -1.84 9.59
CA ASP A 55 4.30 -1.53 10.55
C ASP A 55 4.67 -0.02 10.53
N ALA A 56 4.66 0.61 9.36
CA ALA A 56 4.89 2.04 9.21
C ALA A 56 3.77 2.89 9.83
N LEU A 57 2.50 2.55 9.57
CA LEU A 57 1.35 3.23 10.17
C LEU A 57 1.33 3.09 11.70
N ARG A 58 1.69 1.91 12.23
CA ARG A 58 1.86 1.72 13.68
C ARG A 58 2.94 2.62 14.26
N ALA A 59 4.09 2.73 13.59
CA ALA A 59 5.17 3.62 14.02
C ALA A 59 4.77 5.11 13.91
N ASN A 60 3.87 5.46 12.97
CA ASN A 60 3.28 6.79 12.93
C ASN A 60 2.29 7.05 14.07
N GLY A 61 1.66 6.01 14.62
CA GLY A 61 0.58 6.13 15.60
C GLY A 61 -0.76 6.60 15.01
N CYS A 62 -0.87 6.64 13.68
CA CYS A 62 -2.05 7.10 12.96
C CYS A 62 -2.13 6.51 11.55
N GLY A 63 -3.29 6.70 10.92
CA GLY A 63 -3.59 6.29 9.56
C GLY A 63 -4.18 4.88 9.46
N THR A 64 -4.85 4.61 8.35
CA THR A 64 -5.51 3.34 8.05
C THR A 64 -5.09 2.80 6.69
N ILE A 65 -5.15 1.49 6.53
CA ILE A 65 -4.88 0.83 5.26
C ILE A 65 -6.08 -0.05 4.85
N THR A 66 -6.53 0.13 3.62
CA THR A 66 -7.54 -0.70 2.96
C THR A 66 -6.87 -1.42 1.79
N ALA A 67 -6.78 -2.74 1.85
CA ALA A 67 -6.18 -3.58 0.81
C ALA A 67 -7.26 -4.27 -0.04
N ILE A 68 -7.19 -4.09 -1.35
CA ILE A 68 -8.12 -4.62 -2.34
C ILE A 68 -7.44 -5.80 -3.04
N ASP A 69 -7.95 -7.01 -2.79
CA ASP A 69 -7.46 -8.21 -3.45
C ASP A 69 -8.55 -9.31 -3.37
N PRO A 70 -9.02 -9.86 -4.51
CA PRO A 70 -10.05 -10.89 -4.51
C PRO A 70 -9.61 -12.19 -3.84
N ALA A 71 -8.30 -12.49 -3.81
CA ALA A 71 -7.75 -13.72 -3.27
C ALA A 71 -6.32 -13.51 -2.71
N PRO A 72 -6.18 -12.87 -1.53
CA PRO A 72 -4.88 -12.66 -0.91
C PRO A 72 -4.13 -13.97 -0.72
N ARG A 73 -2.88 -14.03 -1.18
CA ARG A 73 -2.06 -15.26 -1.17
C ARG A 73 -1.37 -15.53 0.17
N VAL A 74 -1.39 -14.55 1.08
CA VAL A 74 -0.79 -14.62 2.41
C VAL A 74 -1.76 -14.13 3.48
N ALA A 75 -1.51 -14.52 4.73
CA ALA A 75 -2.25 -13.96 5.85
C ALA A 75 -1.92 -12.47 5.99
N LEU A 76 -2.96 -11.64 6.14
CA LEU A 76 -2.82 -10.19 6.26
C LEU A 76 -2.92 -9.74 7.73
N PRO A 77 -2.36 -8.56 8.09
CA PRO A 77 -2.49 -7.98 9.41
C PRO A 77 -3.97 -7.75 9.79
N ARG A 78 -4.30 -7.89 11.08
CA ARG A 78 -5.67 -7.69 11.58
C ARG A 78 -6.13 -6.23 11.51
N GLU A 79 -5.20 -5.30 11.49
CA GLU A 79 -5.47 -3.86 11.43
C GLU A 79 -5.82 -3.36 10.03
N VAL A 80 -5.68 -4.22 9.01
CA VAL A 80 -5.95 -3.89 7.61
C VAL A 80 -7.41 -4.20 7.30
N GLU A 81 -8.09 -3.24 6.68
CA GLU A 81 -9.39 -3.51 6.07
C GLU A 81 -9.17 -4.24 4.74
N ILE A 82 -9.73 -5.44 4.59
CA ILE A 82 -9.52 -6.26 3.39
C ILE A 82 -10.80 -6.27 2.57
N VAL A 83 -10.72 -5.76 1.34
CA VAL A 83 -11.79 -5.79 0.36
C VAL A 83 -11.54 -6.96 -0.60
N LYS A 84 -12.22 -8.09 -0.35
CA LYS A 84 -12.10 -9.31 -1.14
C LYS A 84 -12.94 -9.28 -2.42
N ARG A 85 -12.61 -8.35 -3.32
CA ARG A 85 -13.30 -8.17 -4.61
C ARG A 85 -12.30 -7.77 -5.70
N PRO A 86 -12.61 -8.05 -6.98
CA PRO A 86 -11.88 -7.45 -8.10
C PRO A 86 -11.90 -5.93 -8.00
N LEU A 87 -10.82 -5.28 -8.42
CA LEU A 87 -10.65 -3.83 -8.34
C LEU A 87 -11.81 -3.08 -9.01
N GLU A 88 -12.30 -3.60 -10.13
CA GLU A 88 -13.35 -3.02 -10.97
C GLU A 88 -14.73 -3.02 -10.30
N GLU A 89 -14.92 -3.85 -9.27
CA GLU A 89 -16.16 -3.93 -8.51
C GLU A 89 -16.16 -3.08 -7.25
N VAL A 90 -15.03 -2.46 -6.91
CA VAL A 90 -14.88 -1.64 -5.71
C VAL A 90 -15.39 -0.23 -5.96
N SER A 91 -15.97 0.39 -4.93
CA SER A 91 -16.46 1.77 -5.03
C SER A 91 -15.32 2.75 -5.34
N LEU A 92 -15.46 3.50 -6.44
CA LEU A 92 -14.54 4.57 -6.81
C LEU A 92 -14.48 5.72 -5.78
N SER A 93 -15.38 5.76 -4.79
CA SER A 93 -15.24 6.69 -3.66
C SER A 93 -13.95 6.46 -2.87
N LEU A 94 -13.47 5.21 -2.75
CA LEU A 94 -12.23 4.91 -2.01
C LEU A 94 -11.03 5.70 -2.54
N PHE A 95 -10.97 5.92 -3.86
CA PHE A 95 -9.91 6.68 -4.52
C PHE A 95 -10.18 8.20 -4.51
N ARG A 96 -11.44 8.62 -4.71
CA ARG A 96 -11.83 10.05 -4.66
C ARG A 96 -11.65 10.69 -3.28
N ASP A 97 -11.73 9.86 -2.24
CA ASP A 97 -11.62 10.28 -0.85
C ASP A 97 -10.16 10.41 -0.39
N LEU A 98 -9.18 9.96 -1.18
CA LEU A 98 -7.76 10.19 -0.92
C LEU A 98 -7.44 11.69 -1.08
N VAL A 99 -6.66 12.20 -0.14
CA VAL A 99 -6.23 13.60 -0.10
C VAL A 99 -4.71 13.72 -0.17
N GLU A 100 -4.19 14.94 -0.11
CA GLU A 100 -2.76 15.20 -0.12
C GLU A 100 -2.02 14.35 0.93
N ASN A 101 -0.89 13.76 0.53
CA ASN A 101 -0.05 12.82 1.27
C ASN A 101 -0.67 11.43 1.56
N ASP A 102 -1.94 11.19 1.23
CA ASP A 102 -2.46 9.82 1.21
C ASP A 102 -1.82 9.02 0.07
N ILE A 103 -1.83 7.70 0.21
CA ILE A 103 -1.14 6.79 -0.72
C ILE A 103 -2.14 5.89 -1.42
N LEU A 104 -2.03 5.82 -2.75
CA LEU A 104 -2.54 4.71 -3.56
C LEU A 104 -1.36 3.83 -3.94
N PHE A 105 -1.24 2.65 -3.36
CA PHE A 105 -0.16 1.71 -3.68
C PHE A 105 -0.67 0.62 -4.63
N ILE A 106 0.04 0.37 -5.73
CA ILE A 106 -0.36 -0.59 -6.77
C ILE A 106 0.73 -1.65 -6.91
N ASP A 107 0.41 -2.88 -6.49
CA ASP A 107 1.28 -4.06 -6.55
C ASP A 107 0.44 -5.25 -7.04
N ALA A 108 -0.11 -5.07 -8.24
CA ALA A 108 -1.20 -5.87 -8.75
C ALA A 108 -0.74 -6.93 -9.76
N SER A 109 -1.68 -7.58 -10.45
CA SER A 109 -1.44 -8.75 -11.32
C SER A 109 -0.55 -8.50 -12.54
N HIS A 110 -0.11 -7.25 -12.76
CA HIS A 110 0.61 -6.76 -13.93
C HIS A 110 -0.12 -7.05 -15.26
N SER A 111 -1.44 -7.24 -15.22
CA SER A 111 -2.24 -7.38 -16.44
C SER A 111 -2.43 -6.03 -17.14
N LYS A 112 -2.56 -6.08 -18.47
CA LYS A 112 -2.76 -4.87 -19.28
C LYS A 112 -4.11 -4.23 -18.96
N GLU A 113 -5.12 -5.06 -18.74
CA GLU A 113 -6.49 -4.65 -18.45
C GLU A 113 -6.56 -3.87 -17.14
N GLU A 114 -5.87 -4.36 -16.09
CA GLU A 114 -5.79 -3.69 -14.80
C GLU A 114 -5.02 -2.37 -14.90
N ALA A 115 -3.88 -2.35 -15.60
CA ALA A 115 -3.12 -1.11 -15.82
C ALA A 115 -3.96 -0.06 -16.56
N LEU A 116 -4.74 -0.48 -17.58
CA LEU A 116 -5.67 0.41 -18.28
C LEU A 116 -6.79 0.89 -17.36
N TYR A 117 -7.37 0.00 -16.54
CA TYR A 117 -8.42 0.38 -15.61
C TYR A 117 -7.94 1.41 -14.59
N VAL A 118 -6.77 1.20 -13.98
CA VAL A 118 -6.19 2.15 -13.02
C VAL A 118 -5.93 3.50 -13.71
N THR A 119 -5.26 3.50 -14.85
CA THR A 119 -4.88 4.75 -15.51
C THR A 119 -6.07 5.53 -16.07
N GLN A 120 -7.12 4.85 -16.54
CA GLN A 120 -8.28 5.51 -17.16
C GLN A 120 -9.42 5.80 -16.20
N SER A 121 -9.60 4.96 -15.16
CA SER A 121 -10.74 5.06 -14.24
C SER A 121 -10.37 5.59 -12.87
N ILE A 122 -9.15 5.33 -12.37
CA ILE A 122 -8.74 5.69 -11.02
C ILE A 122 -7.91 6.97 -11.01
N TYR A 123 -6.85 7.06 -11.80
CA TYR A 123 -5.95 8.22 -11.79
C TYR A 123 -6.66 9.58 -12.01
N PRO A 124 -7.64 9.71 -12.92
CA PRO A 124 -8.36 10.97 -13.10
C PRO A 124 -9.17 11.42 -11.87
N LEU A 125 -9.41 10.53 -10.92
CA LEU A 125 -10.17 10.81 -9.69
C LEU A 125 -9.29 11.28 -8.54
N LEU A 126 -7.97 11.08 -8.64
CA LEU A 126 -7.03 11.40 -7.58
C LEU A 126 -6.89 12.91 -7.43
N ARG A 127 -6.88 13.37 -6.18
CA ARG A 127 -6.63 14.77 -5.87
C ARG A 127 -5.14 15.08 -6.03
N PRO A 128 -4.77 16.32 -6.39
CA PRO A 128 -3.37 16.74 -6.35
C PRO A 128 -2.75 16.46 -4.97
N GLY A 129 -1.52 15.93 -4.99
CA GLY A 129 -0.78 15.58 -3.77
C GLY A 129 -1.02 14.17 -3.23
N VAL A 130 -1.94 13.38 -3.80
CA VAL A 130 -1.98 11.93 -3.56
C VAL A 130 -0.72 11.30 -4.13
N LEU A 131 -0.10 10.39 -3.38
CA LEU A 131 1.09 9.67 -3.76
C LEU A 131 0.70 8.33 -4.41
N VAL A 132 1.34 7.98 -5.52
CA VAL A 132 1.13 6.73 -6.25
C VAL A 132 2.46 6.01 -6.43
#